data_AF-A0A812EGD0-F1
#
_entry.id   AF-A0A812EGD0-F1
#
_cell.length_a   1.000
_cell.length_b   1.000
_cell.length_c   1.000
_cell.angle_alpha   90.00
_cell.angle_beta   90.00
_cell.angle_gamma   90.00
#
_symmetry.space_group_name_H-M   'P 1'
#
loop_
_entity.id
_entity.type
_entity.pdbx_description
1 polymer ?
#
loop_
_entity_poly.entity_id
_entity_poly.type
_entity_poly.pdbx_seq_one_letter_code
_entity_poly.pdbx_strand_id
1 'polypeptide(L)'
;MAALYAVRHVLTRTDSFLLKPKYCQKIYLLNSSCKLTLGQIACKKKKIDSHSDAPFKNEKAGESPDEDISPDLISAVKDVANSMPGDKVTVQSDLLQKLLAHKKVIKKQKQYPTEDIPQSPNMQEMFSGMKLYREVDEKKQDILTKQKERNRIQALMHQQNLDGKLFSGPSLGIFTKKPVEISKSDEEPSLWDKVDEELLNSLKLPLPSNHFEELINLTNEGKYWTFPIDNEAGWEEEKKIGFHEHVFLEHLIVDFPKKGPIRHFMELVITGLSNNPHLTVQQKKEHVDWFRDYFEKKKELIDEALNR
;
A
#
# COMPACT_ATOMS: atom_id res chain seq x y z
N MET A 1 -66.55 54.08 -0.62
CA MET A 1 -65.12 53.73 -0.58
C MET A 1 -64.86 52.71 -1.70
N ALA A 2 -65.04 53.11 -2.96
CA ALA A 2 -63.96 53.39 -3.92
C ALA A 2 -63.19 52.10 -4.31
N ALA A 3 -63.50 51.48 -5.46
CA ALA A 3 -62.86 51.72 -6.77
C ALA A 3 -61.50 50.96 -6.87
N LEU A 4 -61.02 50.34 -7.96
CA LEU A 4 -61.36 50.21 -9.38
C LEU A 4 -60.29 49.26 -9.98
N TYR A 5 -60.67 48.49 -11.00
CA TYR A 5 -59.91 48.15 -12.23
C TYR A 5 -58.62 47.32 -12.27
N ALA A 6 -58.60 46.52 -13.35
CA ALA A 6 -57.53 45.69 -13.89
C ALA A 6 -56.61 46.42 -14.88
N VAL A 7 -55.39 45.92 -15.09
CA VAL A 7 -54.49 46.07 -16.27
C VAL A 7 -53.55 44.84 -16.24
N ARG A 8 -53.64 43.78 -17.06
CA ARG A 8 -53.45 43.53 -18.51
C ARG A 8 -52.02 43.81 -19.03
N HIS A 9 -51.50 42.81 -19.76
CA HIS A 9 -50.32 42.77 -20.66
C HIS A 9 -49.01 42.17 -20.08
N VAL A 10 -48.17 41.37 -20.78
CA VAL A 10 -48.20 40.50 -21.98
C VAL A 10 -46.72 40.19 -22.31
N LEU A 11 -46.44 38.98 -22.81
CA LEU A 11 -45.28 38.54 -23.64
C LEU A 11 -43.89 38.18 -23.04
N THR A 12 -43.43 37.01 -23.54
CA THR A 12 -42.07 36.61 -23.99
C THR A 12 -41.05 36.14 -22.95
N ARG A 13 -40.73 34.83 -22.90
CA ARG A 13 -39.82 34.04 -23.78
C ARG A 13 -38.35 34.23 -23.36
N THR A 14 -37.78 33.23 -22.69
CA THR A 14 -36.49 32.56 -23.01
C THR A 14 -36.07 31.63 -21.86
N ASP A 15 -36.61 30.40 -21.81
CA ASP A 15 -35.95 29.33 -21.06
C ASP A 15 -35.00 28.60 -22.00
N SER A 16 -33.76 29.10 -22.05
CA SER A 16 -32.62 28.38 -22.56
C SER A 16 -32.27 27.28 -21.55
N PHE A 17 -32.66 26.04 -21.85
CA PHE A 17 -32.13 24.85 -21.19
C PHE A 17 -30.64 24.72 -21.53
N LEU A 18 -29.81 25.29 -20.66
CA LEU A 18 -28.37 25.05 -20.65
C LEU A 18 -28.09 23.77 -19.85
N LEU A 19 -27.34 22.91 -20.53
CA LEU A 19 -26.74 21.67 -20.06
C LEU A 19 -26.32 21.74 -18.59
N LYS A 20 -26.64 20.69 -17.84
CA LYS A 20 -26.04 20.40 -16.53
C LYS A 20 -24.73 19.63 -16.75
N PRO A 21 -23.53 20.21 -16.55
CA PRO A 21 -22.35 19.43 -16.20
C PRO A 21 -22.49 19.06 -14.71
N LYS A 22 -22.81 17.79 -14.43
CA LYS A 22 -22.73 17.28 -13.07
C LYS A 22 -21.26 16.97 -12.75
N TYR A 23 -20.88 17.39 -11.54
CA TYR A 23 -19.62 17.13 -10.83
C TYR A 23 -18.42 18.02 -11.15
N CYS A 24 -18.47 19.25 -10.64
CA CYS A 24 -17.37 19.84 -9.89
C CYS A 24 -17.84 21.14 -9.22
N GLN A 25 -18.11 21.12 -7.91
CA GLN A 25 -17.98 22.32 -7.07
C GLN A 25 -17.90 21.98 -5.56
N LYS A 26 -16.68 22.19 -5.04
CA LYS A 26 -16.25 22.67 -3.71
C LYS A 26 -17.20 22.55 -2.51
N ILE A 27 -16.68 21.94 -1.43
CA ILE A 27 -16.88 22.39 -0.05
C ILE A 27 -15.51 22.65 0.60
N TYR A 28 -15.46 23.73 1.37
CA TYR A 28 -14.31 24.33 2.05
C TYR A 28 -14.02 23.71 3.43
N LEU A 29 -12.73 23.78 3.81
CA LEU A 29 -12.16 24.08 5.14
C LEU A 29 -12.74 23.38 6.41
N LEU A 30 -11.92 22.51 7.01
CA LEU A 30 -11.43 22.61 8.39
C LEU A 30 -10.56 21.39 8.71
N ASN A 31 -9.26 21.59 8.92
CA ASN A 31 -8.54 20.90 9.98
C ASN A 31 -7.26 21.68 10.32
N SER A 32 -7.39 22.43 11.41
CA SER A 32 -6.28 22.93 12.20
C SER A 32 -5.45 21.77 12.74
N SER A 33 -4.15 21.98 12.79
CA SER A 33 -3.11 21.15 13.45
C SER A 33 -2.37 20.15 12.55
N CYS A 34 -1.35 20.63 11.83
CA CYS A 34 -0.02 20.03 11.90
C CYS A 34 1.02 21.03 11.37
N LYS A 35 1.95 21.40 12.24
CA LYS A 35 3.13 22.23 11.94
C LYS A 35 4.14 21.39 11.17
N LEU A 36 4.89 21.99 10.24
CA LEU A 36 6.36 21.91 10.16
C LEU A 36 6.87 22.84 9.03
N THR A 37 7.95 23.54 9.35
CA THR A 37 8.51 24.70 8.66
C THR A 37 9.25 24.34 7.36
N LEU A 38 8.89 24.98 6.24
CA LEU A 38 9.68 24.99 5.01
C LEU A 38 10.78 26.07 5.10
N GLY A 39 12.02 25.65 5.35
CA GLY A 39 13.21 26.47 5.17
C GLY A 39 13.57 26.58 3.69
N GLN A 40 13.77 27.81 3.24
CA GLN A 40 14.11 28.20 1.87
C GLN A 40 15.47 27.63 1.45
N ILE A 41 15.52 26.90 0.33
CA ILE A 41 16.77 26.58 -0.38
C ILE A 41 16.83 27.46 -1.62
N ALA A 42 17.74 28.45 -1.59
CA ALA A 42 18.05 29.31 -2.72
C ALA A 42 19.05 28.61 -3.66
N CYS A 43 18.63 28.31 -4.88
CA CYS A 43 19.52 27.88 -5.97
C CYS A 43 20.32 29.06 -6.51
N LYS A 44 21.63 29.11 -6.21
CA LYS A 44 22.60 29.93 -6.96
C LYS A 44 23.29 29.04 -7.99
N LYS A 45 22.99 29.27 -9.27
CA LYS A 45 23.77 28.78 -10.41
C LYS A 45 25.17 29.40 -10.37
N LYS A 46 26.21 28.57 -10.40
CA LYS A 46 27.55 28.99 -10.84
C LYS A 46 28.10 28.01 -11.87
N LYS A 47 28.87 28.64 -12.75
CA LYS A 47 29.33 28.30 -14.08
C LYS A 47 30.35 27.17 -14.07
N ILE A 48 30.28 26.32 -15.08
CA ILE A 48 31.30 25.32 -15.44
C ILE A 48 32.39 26.05 -16.22
N ASP A 49 33.63 25.98 -15.75
CA ASP A 49 34.81 26.13 -16.61
C ASP A 49 35.66 24.87 -16.43
N SER A 50 35.93 24.23 -17.58
CA SER A 50 36.78 23.07 -17.79
C SER A 50 38.24 23.37 -17.50
N HIS A 51 38.98 22.47 -16.83
CA HIS A 51 40.39 22.24 -17.11
C HIS A 51 40.78 20.77 -16.84
N SER A 52 41.56 20.27 -17.80
CA SER A 52 42.06 18.93 -18.05
C SER A 52 43.17 18.46 -17.11
N ASP A 53 43.32 17.14 -17.05
CA ASP A 53 44.53 16.33 -16.87
C ASP A 53 45.53 16.66 -15.75
N ALA A 54 45.62 15.76 -14.76
CA ALA A 54 46.85 15.08 -14.34
C ALA A 54 46.64 14.18 -13.11
N PRO A 55 47.44 13.09 -12.97
CA PRO A 55 47.17 11.97 -12.07
C PRO A 55 47.61 12.27 -10.63
N PHE A 56 46.85 11.76 -9.66
CA PHE A 56 47.31 11.78 -8.27
C PHE A 56 48.39 10.72 -8.08
N LYS A 57 49.50 11.21 -7.54
CA LYS A 57 50.83 10.64 -7.54
C LYS A 57 50.94 9.45 -6.60
N ASN A 58 51.69 8.45 -7.03
CA ASN A 58 52.43 7.56 -6.15
C ASN A 58 53.40 8.41 -5.33
N GLU A 59 53.15 8.55 -4.03
CA GLU A 59 54.17 8.98 -3.09
C GLU A 59 54.76 7.72 -2.42
N LYS A 60 55.93 7.33 -2.92
CA LYS A 60 56.89 6.55 -2.14
C LYS A 60 57.56 7.50 -1.15
N ALA A 61 57.26 7.32 0.12
CA ALA A 61 58.14 7.54 1.27
C ALA A 61 57.62 6.56 2.33
N GLY A 62 58.34 5.52 2.71
CA GLY A 62 59.66 5.64 3.30
C GLY A 62 59.55 5.72 4.82
N GLU A 63 58.76 4.84 5.44
CA GLU A 63 58.83 4.53 6.87
C GLU A 63 58.71 3.01 7.02
N SER A 64 59.78 2.38 7.53
CA SER A 64 59.80 0.97 7.90
C SER A 64 58.70 0.69 8.94
N PRO A 65 57.77 -0.25 8.72
CA PRO A 65 56.64 -0.50 9.61
C PRO A 65 57.03 -1.37 10.83
N ASP A 66 58.27 -1.24 11.32
CA ASP A 66 58.89 -2.28 12.15
C ASP A 66 59.04 -1.91 13.64
N GLU A 67 58.72 -0.70 14.08
CA GLU A 67 59.08 -0.27 15.45
C GLU A 67 57.99 -0.41 16.53
N ASP A 68 56.75 -0.74 16.18
CA ASP A 68 55.62 -0.66 17.14
C ASP A 68 54.78 -1.94 17.24
N ILE A 69 55.21 -3.04 16.62
CA ILE A 69 54.54 -4.36 16.63
C ILE A 69 55.52 -5.39 17.17
N SER A 70 55.10 -6.20 18.15
CA SER A 70 55.97 -7.25 18.69
C SER A 70 56.32 -8.28 17.60
N PRO A 71 57.56 -8.79 17.55
CA PRO A 71 58.00 -9.71 16.51
C PRO A 71 57.16 -10.99 16.45
N ASP A 72 56.66 -11.46 17.59
CA ASP A 72 55.76 -12.61 17.69
C ASP A 72 54.45 -12.41 16.91
N LEU A 73 53.89 -11.20 16.93
CA LEU A 73 52.66 -10.90 16.19
C LEU A 73 52.90 -10.88 14.69
N ILE A 74 54.07 -10.40 14.26
CA ILE A 74 54.46 -10.41 12.85
C ILE A 74 54.64 -11.86 12.36
N SER A 75 55.23 -12.73 13.20
CA SER A 75 55.34 -14.17 12.91
C SER A 75 53.96 -14.81 12.76
N ALA A 76 53.07 -14.60 13.74
CA ALA A 76 51.72 -15.17 13.70
C ALA A 76 50.91 -14.71 12.48
N VAL A 77 51.04 -13.43 12.09
CA VAL A 77 50.37 -12.89 10.90
C VAL A 77 50.91 -13.53 9.61
N LYS A 78 52.22 -13.81 9.52
CA LYS A 78 52.80 -14.55 8.40
C LYS A 78 52.27 -15.98 8.32
N ASP A 79 52.14 -16.67 9.45
CA ASP A 79 51.64 -18.05 9.50
C ASP A 79 50.17 -18.11 9.05
N VAL A 80 49.35 -17.16 9.51
CA VAL A 80 47.95 -17.03 9.07
C VAL A 80 47.87 -16.72 7.58
N ALA A 81 48.69 -15.79 7.08
CA ALA A 81 48.72 -15.46 5.65
C ALA A 81 49.12 -16.67 4.78
N ASN A 82 49.97 -17.56 5.29
CA ASN A 82 50.33 -18.82 4.61
C ASN A 82 49.19 -19.85 4.60
N SER A 83 48.26 -19.80 5.55
CA SER A 83 47.11 -20.70 5.64
C SER A 83 45.90 -20.27 4.80
N MET A 84 45.86 -19.00 4.36
CA MET A 84 44.75 -18.43 3.61
C MET A 84 45.00 -18.50 2.09
N PRO A 85 43.98 -18.83 1.26
CA PRO A 85 44.12 -18.82 -0.19
C PRO A 85 44.14 -17.37 -0.73
N GLY A 86 45.16 -17.01 -1.51
CA GLY A 86 45.30 -15.70 -2.14
C GLY A 86 46.75 -15.20 -2.22
N ASP A 87 46.93 -13.93 -2.63
CA ASP A 87 48.24 -13.28 -2.66
C ASP A 87 48.76 -13.04 -1.24
N LYS A 88 49.71 -13.86 -0.81
CA LYS A 88 50.24 -13.87 0.56
C LYS A 88 50.72 -12.51 1.04
N VAL A 89 51.33 -11.73 0.14
CA VAL A 89 51.91 -10.42 0.44
C VAL A 89 50.83 -9.38 0.75
N THR A 90 49.73 -9.38 0.00
CA THR A 90 48.62 -8.43 0.21
C THR A 90 47.80 -8.80 1.45
N VAL A 91 47.57 -10.10 1.67
CA VAL A 91 46.88 -10.60 2.87
C VAL A 91 47.67 -10.25 4.14
N GLN A 92 49.00 -10.39 4.10
CA GLN A 92 49.86 -10.03 5.23
C GLN A 92 49.84 -8.51 5.51
N SER A 93 49.94 -7.67 4.48
CA SER A 93 49.92 -6.20 4.66
C SER A 93 48.57 -5.71 5.21
N ASP A 94 47.46 -6.27 4.71
CA ASP A 94 46.12 -5.89 5.14
C ASP A 94 45.84 -6.29 6.60
N LEU A 95 46.32 -7.47 7.02
CA LEU A 95 46.15 -7.96 8.39
C LEU A 95 46.94 -7.11 9.39
N LEU A 96 48.18 -6.73 9.05
CA LEU A 96 48.99 -5.82 9.87
C LEU A 96 48.34 -4.43 9.99
N GLN A 97 47.77 -3.91 8.90
CA GLN A 97 47.12 -2.60 8.92
C GLN A 97 45.86 -2.59 9.80
N LYS A 98 45.06 -3.67 9.76
CA LYS A 98 43.89 -3.83 10.65
C LYS A 98 44.29 -3.96 12.12
N LEU A 99 45.37 -4.69 12.43
CA LEU A 99 45.90 -4.81 13.79
C LEU A 99 46.36 -3.46 14.34
N LEU A 100 47.06 -2.67 13.53
CA LEU A 100 47.46 -1.31 13.90
C LEU A 100 46.26 -0.39 14.16
N ALA A 101 45.22 -0.48 13.34
CA ALA A 101 43.98 0.27 13.53
C ALA A 101 43.31 -0.09 14.87
N HIS A 102 43.21 -1.39 15.18
CA HIS A 102 42.61 -1.86 16.42
C HIS A 102 43.42 -1.46 17.67
N LYS A 103 44.76 -1.52 17.60
CA LYS A 103 45.65 -1.06 18.68
C LYS A 103 45.47 0.44 18.96
N LYS A 104 45.27 1.27 17.92
CA LYS A 104 44.97 2.71 18.07
C LYS A 104 43.62 2.93 18.77
N VAL A 105 42.60 2.10 18.49
CA VAL A 105 41.30 2.17 19.17
C VAL A 105 41.42 1.78 20.65
N ILE A 106 42.14 0.70 20.97
CA ILE A 106 42.36 0.28 22.37
C ILE A 106 43.17 1.33 23.15
N LYS A 107 44.19 1.95 22.55
CA LYS A 107 44.96 3.02 23.18
C LYS A 107 44.07 4.25 23.48
N LYS A 108 43.15 4.61 22.58
CA LYS A 108 42.18 5.70 22.80
C LYS A 108 41.17 5.37 23.91
N GLN A 109 40.75 4.10 24.03
CA GLN A 109 39.85 3.67 25.11
C GLN A 109 40.50 3.71 26.51
N LYS A 110 41.83 3.56 26.60
CA LYS A 110 42.59 3.68 27.86
C LYS A 110 42.93 5.13 28.27
N GLN A 111 42.61 6.13 27.44
CA GLN A 111 42.98 7.53 27.65
C GLN A 111 41.85 8.43 28.21
N TYR A 112 40.72 7.86 28.62
CA TYR A 112 39.70 8.59 29.37
C TYR A 112 39.91 8.40 30.88
N PRO A 113 40.08 9.47 31.67
CA PRO A 113 40.17 9.36 33.13
C PRO A 113 38.79 9.02 33.68
N THR A 114 38.66 7.87 34.35
CA THR A 114 37.48 7.54 35.15
C THR A 114 37.79 7.90 36.59
N GLU A 115 37.19 8.96 37.08
CA GLU A 115 37.15 9.29 38.50
C GLU A 115 36.36 8.21 39.25
N ASP A 116 36.96 7.74 40.35
CA ASP A 116 36.44 6.98 41.49
C ASP A 116 35.46 5.82 41.22
N ILE A 117 36.01 4.65 40.87
CA ILE A 117 35.37 3.36 41.14
C ILE A 117 36.39 2.49 41.89
N PRO A 118 36.10 2.05 43.14
CA PRO A 118 36.99 1.16 43.86
C PRO A 118 37.12 -0.16 43.09
N GLN A 119 38.36 -0.65 42.96
CA GLN A 119 38.64 -1.98 42.42
C GLN A 119 37.74 -2.98 43.16
N SER A 120 36.84 -3.64 42.42
CA SER A 120 36.04 -4.73 42.99
C SER A 120 37.02 -5.76 43.56
N PRO A 121 36.94 -6.12 44.85
CA PRO A 121 37.79 -7.17 45.39
C PRO A 121 37.50 -8.49 44.65
N ASN A 122 38.54 -9.27 44.44
CA ASN A 122 38.46 -10.58 43.81
C ASN A 122 37.43 -11.45 44.54
N MET A 123 36.47 -12.03 43.81
CA MET A 123 35.41 -12.89 44.36
C MET A 123 35.98 -14.01 45.25
N GLN A 124 37.17 -14.54 44.95
CA GLN A 124 37.84 -15.57 45.73
C GLN A 124 38.22 -15.13 47.16
N GLU A 125 38.47 -13.85 47.40
CA GLU A 125 38.85 -13.32 48.73
C GLU A 125 37.64 -13.10 49.63
N MET A 126 36.44 -12.95 49.06
CA MET A 126 35.19 -12.73 49.81
C MET A 126 34.59 -14.05 50.35
N PHE A 127 34.88 -15.20 49.72
CA PHE A 127 34.35 -16.51 50.12
C PHE A 127 35.21 -17.28 51.13
N SER A 128 36.46 -16.87 51.37
CA SER A 128 37.40 -17.59 52.25
C SER A 128 37.15 -17.35 53.75
N GLY A 129 36.40 -16.30 54.12
CA GLY A 129 36.12 -15.91 55.51
C GLY A 129 34.80 -16.42 56.11
N MET A 130 33.88 -16.98 55.31
CA MET A 130 32.52 -17.35 55.79
C MET A 130 32.46 -18.82 56.23
N LYS A 131 32.79 -19.09 57.50
CA LYS A 131 32.49 -20.39 58.14
C LYS A 131 31.01 -20.43 58.55
N LEU A 132 30.18 -21.08 57.75
CA LEU A 132 28.84 -21.48 58.16
C LEU A 132 28.95 -22.64 59.16
N TYR A 133 28.68 -22.38 60.44
CA TYR A 133 28.36 -23.45 61.38
C TYR A 133 27.06 -24.11 60.90
N ARG A 134 27.22 -25.28 60.27
CA ARG A 134 26.11 -26.09 59.77
C ARG A 134 25.60 -26.92 60.94
N GLU A 135 24.52 -26.46 61.58
CA GLU A 135 23.69 -27.36 62.38
C GLU A 135 23.08 -28.38 61.43
N VAL A 136 23.63 -29.59 61.52
CA VAL A 136 23.16 -30.82 60.93
C VAL A 136 22.15 -31.34 61.96
N ASP A 137 20.84 -31.44 61.71
CA ASP A 137 20.29 -32.57 60.97
C ASP A 137 18.81 -32.41 60.53
N GLU A 138 18.11 -31.32 60.82
CA GLU A 138 16.67 -31.21 60.48
C GLU A 138 16.39 -30.61 59.09
N LYS A 139 17.22 -29.67 58.61
CA LYS A 139 17.04 -29.04 57.29
C LYS A 139 17.34 -29.97 56.12
N LYS A 140 18.06 -31.07 56.34
CA LYS A 140 18.37 -32.06 55.28
C LYS A 140 17.11 -32.71 54.74
N GLN A 141 16.11 -32.98 55.59
CA GLN A 141 14.87 -33.61 55.15
C GLN A 141 14.05 -32.66 54.26
N ASP A 142 13.97 -31.38 54.62
CA ASP A 142 13.17 -30.39 53.88
C ASP A 142 13.83 -29.95 52.55
N ILE A 143 15.16 -29.98 52.49
CA ILE A 143 15.91 -29.80 51.24
C ILE A 143 15.74 -31.04 50.35
N LEU A 144 15.76 -32.24 50.92
CA LEU A 144 15.61 -33.50 50.18
C LEU A 144 14.19 -33.69 49.64
N THR A 145 13.15 -33.27 50.37
CA THR A 145 11.75 -33.27 49.89
C THR A 145 11.56 -32.24 48.78
N LYS A 146 12.07 -31.01 48.93
CA LYS A 146 12.04 -30.00 47.85
C LYS A 146 12.87 -30.42 46.64
N GLN A 147 13.99 -31.11 46.83
CA GLN A 147 14.75 -31.74 45.74
C GLN A 147 13.98 -32.89 45.10
N LYS A 148 13.30 -33.74 45.87
CA LYS A 148 12.44 -34.80 45.31
C LYS A 148 11.28 -34.23 44.51
N GLU A 149 10.62 -33.17 44.98
CA GLU A 149 9.53 -32.51 44.26
C GLU A 149 10.05 -31.87 42.96
N ARG A 150 11.20 -31.17 43.01
CA ARG A 150 11.89 -30.65 41.82
C ARG A 150 12.28 -31.76 40.86
N ASN A 151 12.85 -32.85 41.36
CA ASN A 151 13.22 -34.01 40.56
C ASN A 151 11.99 -34.72 39.99
N ARG A 152 10.83 -34.66 40.66
CA ARG A 152 9.56 -35.22 40.19
C ARG A 152 8.94 -34.35 39.10
N ILE A 153 8.96 -33.02 39.24
CA ILE A 153 8.57 -32.08 38.17
C ILE A 153 9.53 -32.21 36.99
N GLN A 154 10.83 -32.28 37.25
CA GLN A 154 11.86 -32.47 36.22
C GLN A 154 11.71 -33.83 35.55
N ALA A 155 11.34 -34.90 36.27
CA ALA A 155 11.03 -36.21 35.71
C ALA A 155 9.74 -36.22 34.89
N LEU A 156 8.70 -35.48 35.30
CA LEU A 156 7.48 -35.28 34.48
C LEU A 156 7.79 -34.50 33.20
N MET A 157 8.67 -33.50 33.27
CA MET A 157 9.19 -32.78 32.09
C MET A 157 10.08 -33.68 31.21
N HIS A 158 10.87 -34.59 31.79
CA HIS A 158 11.69 -35.56 31.05
C HIS A 158 10.90 -36.74 30.48
N GLN A 159 9.77 -37.12 31.08
CA GLN A 159 8.81 -38.06 30.46
C GLN A 159 8.10 -37.42 29.27
N GLN A 160 8.03 -36.09 29.25
CA GLN A 160 7.65 -35.29 28.09
C GLN A 160 8.88 -34.87 27.26
N ASN A 161 9.93 -35.71 27.19
CA ASN A 161 10.90 -35.67 26.08
C ASN A 161 10.16 -36.03 24.79
N LEU A 162 9.39 -35.07 24.31
CA LEU A 162 8.94 -35.00 22.94
C LEU A 162 10.16 -34.48 22.19
N ASP A 163 10.74 -35.31 21.34
CA ASP A 163 11.86 -35.01 20.46
C ASP A 163 11.68 -33.66 19.73
N GLY A 164 12.01 -32.54 20.36
CA GLY A 164 11.94 -31.17 19.81
C GLY A 164 10.63 -30.75 19.13
N LYS A 165 9.57 -31.55 19.15
CA LYS A 165 8.36 -31.33 18.36
C LYS A 165 7.30 -30.63 19.20
N LEU A 166 7.23 -29.32 19.04
CA LEU A 166 6.32 -28.37 19.72
C LEU A 166 4.84 -28.82 19.74
N PHE A 167 4.41 -29.63 18.78
CA PHE A 167 3.01 -30.06 18.61
C PHE A 167 2.75 -31.55 18.91
N SER A 168 3.70 -32.28 19.50
CA SER A 168 3.57 -33.74 19.74
C SER A 168 2.96 -34.10 21.11
N GLY A 169 2.62 -33.11 21.93
CA GLY A 169 2.11 -33.31 23.29
C GLY A 169 0.61 -33.57 23.38
N PRO A 170 0.12 -34.02 24.55
CA PRO A 170 -1.31 -34.18 24.80
C PRO A 170 -2.02 -32.82 24.67
N SER A 171 -2.97 -32.73 23.74
CA SER A 171 -3.82 -31.53 23.56
C SER A 171 -4.94 -31.46 24.60
N LEU A 172 -5.51 -30.27 24.81
CA LEU A 172 -6.58 -30.03 25.78
C LEU A 172 -7.88 -30.83 25.55
N GLY A 173 -8.07 -31.45 24.37
CA GLY A 173 -9.18 -32.37 24.09
C GLY A 173 -10.59 -31.75 24.10
N ILE A 174 -10.71 -30.43 24.28
CA ILE A 174 -11.99 -29.69 24.37
C ILE A 174 -12.70 -29.65 23.00
N PHE A 175 -11.94 -29.47 21.92
CA PHE A 175 -12.47 -29.39 20.56
C PHE A 175 -12.33 -30.75 19.86
N THR A 176 -13.46 -31.31 19.44
CA THR A 176 -13.49 -32.52 18.60
C THR A 176 -13.24 -32.11 17.14
N LYS A 177 -12.45 -32.91 16.40
CA LYS A 177 -12.18 -32.69 14.97
C LYS A 177 -13.44 -32.98 14.15
N LYS A 178 -14.43 -32.10 14.22
CA LYS A 178 -15.58 -32.16 13.31
C LYS A 178 -15.18 -31.54 11.98
N PRO A 179 -15.49 -32.17 10.83
CA PRO A 179 -15.36 -31.49 9.55
C PRO A 179 -16.27 -30.27 9.60
N VAL A 180 -15.69 -29.10 9.32
CA VAL A 180 -16.41 -27.83 9.28
C VAL A 180 -17.33 -27.88 8.07
N GLU A 181 -18.63 -27.97 8.28
CA GLU A 181 -19.60 -27.71 7.22
C GLU A 181 -19.62 -26.21 6.98
N ILE A 182 -19.02 -25.78 5.86
CA ILE A 182 -19.05 -24.38 5.43
C ILE A 182 -20.49 -24.11 4.97
N SER A 183 -21.32 -23.59 5.87
CA SER A 183 -22.61 -23.02 5.51
C SER A 183 -22.35 -21.81 4.62
N LYS A 184 -22.50 -21.99 3.31
CA LYS A 184 -22.59 -20.87 2.37
C LYS A 184 -23.97 -20.24 2.60
N SER A 185 -24.05 -19.29 3.52
CA SER A 185 -25.21 -18.42 3.60
C SER A 185 -25.11 -17.41 2.46
N ASP A 186 -26.14 -17.32 1.62
CA ASP A 186 -26.30 -16.24 0.63
C ASP A 186 -26.62 -14.88 1.29
N GLU A 187 -26.39 -14.77 2.61
CA GLU A 187 -26.62 -13.57 3.40
C GLU A 187 -25.43 -12.61 3.22
N GLU A 188 -25.74 -11.32 3.08
CA GLU A 188 -24.69 -10.31 3.02
C GLU A 188 -23.84 -10.34 4.29
N PRO A 189 -22.49 -10.22 4.19
CA PRO A 189 -21.61 -10.27 5.35
C PRO A 189 -21.98 -9.19 6.36
N SER A 190 -21.90 -9.55 7.65
CA SER A 190 -22.16 -8.63 8.75
C SER A 190 -21.21 -7.44 8.68
N LEU A 191 -21.62 -6.30 9.27
CA LEU A 191 -20.72 -5.15 9.40
C LEU A 191 -19.41 -5.53 10.10
N TRP A 192 -19.49 -6.41 11.10
CA TRP A 192 -18.31 -6.90 11.82
C TRP A 192 -17.38 -7.71 10.92
N ASP A 193 -17.94 -8.55 10.04
CA ASP A 193 -17.15 -9.32 9.07
C ASP A 193 -16.42 -8.38 8.10
N LYS A 194 -17.09 -7.32 7.62
CA LYS A 194 -16.47 -6.30 6.76
C LYS A 194 -15.34 -5.57 7.46
N VAL A 195 -15.53 -5.18 8.73
CA VAL A 195 -14.48 -4.50 9.52
C VAL A 195 -13.30 -5.44 9.75
N ASP A 196 -13.57 -6.71 10.08
CA ASP A 196 -12.52 -7.72 10.26
C ASP A 196 -11.75 -7.96 8.95
N GLU A 197 -12.44 -8.00 7.81
CA GLU A 197 -11.83 -8.08 6.48
C GLU A 197 -10.97 -6.85 6.15
N GLU A 198 -11.45 -5.64 6.43
CA GLU A 198 -10.68 -4.40 6.27
C GLU A 198 -9.42 -4.39 7.13
N LEU A 199 -9.53 -4.81 8.39
CA LEU A 199 -8.38 -4.95 9.29
C LEU A 199 -7.38 -5.97 8.76
N LEU A 200 -7.85 -7.15 8.33
CA LEU A 200 -7.01 -8.16 7.71
C LEU A 200 -6.34 -7.64 6.44
N ASN A 201 -7.04 -6.87 5.61
CA ASN A 201 -6.48 -6.28 4.39
C ASN A 201 -5.44 -5.20 4.71
N SER A 202 -5.66 -4.37 5.73
CA SER A 202 -4.68 -3.37 6.18
C SER A 202 -3.37 -4.01 6.67
N LEU A 203 -3.47 -5.18 7.32
CA LEU A 203 -2.30 -5.96 7.75
C LEU A 203 -1.57 -6.62 6.56
N LYS A 204 -2.27 -6.92 5.47
CA LYS A 204 -1.71 -7.54 4.25
C LYS A 204 -1.00 -6.56 3.33
N LEU A 205 -1.33 -5.26 3.38
CA LEU A 205 -0.80 -4.24 2.47
C LEU A 205 0.38 -3.50 3.13
N PRO A 206 1.63 -3.96 2.99
CA PRO A 206 2.78 -3.14 3.32
C PRO A 206 2.85 -1.92 2.38
N LEU A 207 3.66 -0.93 2.75
CA LEU A 207 4.00 0.15 1.83
C LEU A 207 4.58 -0.46 0.54
N PRO A 208 4.25 0.08 -0.65
CA PRO A 208 4.71 -0.49 -1.91
C PRO A 208 6.24 -0.50 -1.94
N SER A 209 6.82 -1.68 -2.09
CA SER A 209 8.28 -1.86 -2.08
C SER A 209 8.90 -1.45 -3.41
N ASN A 210 8.13 -1.47 -4.50
CA ASN A 210 8.59 -1.17 -5.84
C ASN A 210 7.56 -0.31 -6.58
N HIS A 211 8.01 0.45 -7.57
CA HIS A 211 7.14 1.25 -8.43
C HIS A 211 6.11 0.41 -9.20
N PHE A 212 6.47 -0.82 -9.60
CA PHE A 212 5.48 -1.71 -10.24
C PHE A 212 4.32 -2.07 -9.32
N GLU A 213 4.57 -2.22 -8.02
CA GLU A 213 3.52 -2.49 -7.02
C GLU A 213 2.62 -1.28 -6.84
N GLU A 214 3.20 -0.07 -6.82
CA GLU A 214 2.44 1.17 -6.84
C GLU A 214 1.55 1.25 -8.09
N LEU A 215 2.07 0.94 -9.28
CA LEU A 215 1.28 0.90 -10.51
C LEU A 215 0.14 -0.11 -10.43
N ILE A 216 0.40 -1.32 -9.92
CA ILE A 216 -0.64 -2.35 -9.73
C ILE A 216 -1.73 -1.83 -8.77
N ASN A 217 -1.35 -1.21 -7.66
CA ASN A 217 -2.31 -0.63 -6.71
C ASN A 217 -3.13 0.48 -7.37
N LEU A 218 -2.51 1.39 -8.13
CA LEU A 218 -3.20 2.45 -8.86
C LEU A 218 -4.12 1.91 -9.98
N THR A 219 -3.75 0.81 -10.63
CA THR A 219 -4.59 0.12 -11.62
C THR A 219 -5.79 -0.55 -10.93
N ASN A 220 -5.59 -1.23 -9.80
CA ASN A 220 -6.68 -1.84 -9.03
C ASN A 220 -7.65 -0.79 -8.47
N GLU A 221 -7.14 0.38 -8.09
CA GLU A 221 -7.95 1.55 -7.68
C GLU A 221 -8.67 2.24 -8.86
N GLY A 222 -8.34 1.90 -10.11
CA GLY A 222 -8.91 2.52 -11.31
C GLY A 222 -8.36 3.93 -11.63
N LYS A 223 -7.26 4.34 -11.00
CA LYS A 223 -6.59 5.62 -11.28
C LYS A 223 -5.69 5.55 -12.52
N TYR A 224 -5.15 4.37 -12.81
CA TYR A 224 -4.32 4.11 -13.97
C TYR A 224 -5.12 3.42 -15.08
N TRP A 225 -4.71 3.62 -16.34
CA TRP A 225 -5.32 2.91 -17.47
C TRP A 225 -5.01 1.42 -17.42
N THR A 226 -5.96 0.61 -17.85
CA THR A 226 -5.76 -0.83 -18.07
C THR A 226 -5.08 -1.05 -19.42
N PHE A 227 -4.19 -2.04 -19.48
CA PHE A 227 -3.48 -2.40 -20.71
C PHE A 227 -3.96 -3.76 -21.23
N PRO A 228 -4.05 -3.94 -22.55
CA PRO A 228 -3.79 -2.96 -23.62
C PRO A 228 -4.84 -1.82 -23.64
N ILE A 229 -4.42 -0.62 -24.07
CA ILE A 229 -5.28 0.57 -24.07
C ILE A 229 -6.48 0.33 -25.00
N ASP A 230 -7.68 0.36 -24.43
CA ASP A 230 -8.96 0.33 -25.14
C ASP A 230 -9.59 1.74 -25.09
N ASN A 231 -9.84 2.33 -26.26
CA ASN A 231 -10.46 3.65 -26.36
C ASN A 231 -11.94 3.65 -25.92
N GLU A 232 -12.57 2.48 -25.86
CA GLU A 232 -13.97 2.30 -25.46
C GLU A 232 -14.13 1.95 -23.96
N ALA A 233 -13.04 1.99 -23.18
CA ALA A 233 -13.08 1.71 -21.75
C ALA A 233 -14.03 2.66 -21.01
N GLY A 234 -14.93 2.11 -20.20
CA GLY A 234 -15.97 2.84 -19.47
C GLY A 234 -17.32 2.97 -20.18
N TRP A 235 -17.47 2.44 -21.40
CA TRP A 235 -18.74 2.43 -22.17
C TRP A 235 -19.43 1.06 -22.13
N GLU A 236 -19.48 0.44 -20.95
CA GLU A 236 -19.93 -0.96 -20.78
C GLU A 236 -21.43 -1.14 -21.07
N GLU A 237 -22.26 -0.16 -20.70
CA GLU A 237 -23.71 -0.22 -20.90
C GLU A 237 -24.09 -0.31 -22.38
N GLU A 238 -23.45 0.50 -23.23
CA GLU A 238 -23.69 0.51 -24.67
C GLU A 238 -23.02 -0.67 -25.38
N LYS A 239 -21.87 -1.16 -24.89
CA LYS A 239 -21.19 -2.34 -25.44
C LYS A 239 -22.04 -3.61 -25.30
N LYS A 240 -22.92 -3.66 -24.28
CA LYS A 240 -23.89 -4.74 -24.10
C LYS A 240 -24.97 -4.71 -25.18
N ILE A 241 -25.26 -3.55 -25.75
CA ILE A 241 -26.32 -3.34 -26.73
C ILE A 241 -25.79 -3.68 -28.13
N GLY A 242 -26.56 -4.46 -28.88
CA GLY A 242 -26.19 -4.80 -30.25
C GLY A 242 -26.36 -3.63 -31.22
N PHE A 243 -25.57 -3.60 -32.29
CA PHE A 243 -25.67 -2.55 -33.33
C PHE A 243 -27.07 -2.46 -33.95
N HIS A 244 -27.79 -3.58 -34.01
CA HIS A 244 -29.13 -3.68 -34.59
C HIS A 244 -30.14 -2.77 -33.87
N GLU A 245 -29.97 -2.52 -32.57
CA GLU A 245 -30.82 -1.60 -31.82
C GLU A 245 -30.55 -0.13 -32.17
N HIS A 246 -29.30 0.20 -32.53
CA HIS A 246 -28.92 1.57 -32.93
C HIS A 246 -29.33 1.91 -34.36
N VAL A 247 -29.33 0.91 -35.25
CA VAL A 247 -29.60 1.08 -36.69
C VAL A 247 -31.07 0.86 -37.02
N PHE A 248 -31.69 -0.20 -36.48
CA PHE A 248 -33.07 -0.58 -36.82
C PHE A 248 -34.07 0.00 -35.83
N LEU A 249 -34.35 1.29 -35.97
CA LEU A 249 -35.33 2.00 -35.12
C LEU A 249 -36.75 2.00 -35.72
N GLU A 250 -36.98 1.32 -36.84
CA GLU A 250 -38.26 1.33 -37.55
C GLU A 250 -39.42 0.77 -36.69
N HIS A 251 -39.10 -0.11 -35.74
CA HIS A 251 -40.06 -0.64 -34.77
C HIS A 251 -40.72 0.46 -33.91
N LEU A 252 -40.05 1.60 -33.72
CA LEU A 252 -40.58 2.74 -32.97
C LEU A 252 -41.59 3.58 -33.76
N ILE A 253 -41.69 3.39 -35.09
CA ILE A 253 -42.61 4.16 -35.96
C ILE A 253 -43.97 3.46 -36.13
N VAL A 254 -44.21 2.31 -35.50
CA VAL A 254 -45.46 1.55 -35.69
C VAL A 254 -46.70 2.34 -35.28
N ASP A 255 -46.56 3.23 -34.31
CA ASP A 255 -47.66 4.03 -33.75
C ASP A 255 -48.02 5.27 -34.59
N PHE A 256 -47.19 5.62 -35.57
CA PHE A 256 -47.45 6.74 -36.48
C PHE A 256 -48.26 6.27 -37.69
N PRO A 257 -49.02 7.18 -38.36
CA PRO A 257 -49.78 6.81 -39.56
C PRO A 257 -48.87 6.20 -40.63
N LYS A 258 -49.29 5.08 -41.24
CA LYS A 258 -48.49 4.33 -42.24
C LYS A 258 -48.28 5.09 -43.56
N LYS A 259 -49.11 6.08 -43.85
CA LYS A 259 -49.06 6.90 -45.06
C LYS A 259 -49.24 8.36 -44.67
N GLY A 260 -48.51 9.26 -45.35
CA GLY A 260 -48.66 10.71 -45.20
C GLY A 260 -47.34 11.44 -44.95
N PRO A 261 -47.39 12.78 -44.87
CA PRO A 261 -46.19 13.62 -44.67
C PRO A 261 -45.53 13.38 -43.31
N ILE A 262 -46.31 13.08 -42.27
CA ILE A 262 -45.78 12.74 -40.93
C ILE A 262 -44.94 11.47 -40.99
N ARG A 263 -45.37 10.46 -41.74
CA ARG A 263 -44.61 9.22 -41.92
C ARG A 263 -43.26 9.49 -42.57
N HIS A 264 -43.26 10.23 -43.68
CA HIS A 264 -42.05 10.59 -44.40
C HIS A 264 -41.08 11.41 -43.53
N PHE A 265 -41.62 12.35 -42.75
CA PHE A 265 -40.81 13.11 -41.79
C PHE A 265 -40.20 12.21 -40.71
N MET A 266 -40.97 11.30 -40.12
CA MET A 266 -40.45 10.39 -39.10
C MET A 266 -39.41 9.40 -39.67
N GLU A 267 -39.56 8.97 -40.91
CA GLU A 267 -38.54 8.17 -41.61
C GLU A 267 -37.22 8.94 -41.75
N LEU A 268 -37.27 10.25 -42.06
CA LEU A 268 -36.09 11.11 -42.08
C LEU A 268 -35.47 11.29 -40.68
N VAL A 269 -36.30 11.47 -39.65
CA VAL A 269 -35.82 11.56 -38.27
C VAL A 269 -35.11 10.26 -37.89
N ILE A 270 -35.71 9.11 -38.17
CA ILE A 270 -35.14 7.81 -37.83
C ILE A 270 -33.84 7.53 -38.60
N THR A 271 -33.79 7.83 -39.89
CA THR A 271 -32.54 7.70 -40.68
C THR A 271 -31.45 8.67 -40.18
N GLY A 272 -31.82 9.85 -39.66
CA GLY A 272 -30.90 10.74 -38.96
C GLY A 272 -30.38 10.15 -37.65
N LEU A 273 -31.27 9.57 -36.85
CA LEU A 273 -30.91 8.92 -35.57
C LEU A 273 -30.08 7.65 -35.78
N SER A 274 -30.33 6.87 -36.83
CA SER A 274 -29.56 5.65 -37.13
C SER A 274 -28.11 5.96 -37.47
N ASN A 275 -27.86 7.07 -38.18
CA ASN A 275 -26.53 7.49 -38.60
C ASN A 275 -25.74 8.22 -37.50
N ASN A 276 -26.34 8.48 -36.33
CA ASN A 276 -25.69 9.21 -35.25
C ASN A 276 -24.91 8.26 -34.31
N PRO A 277 -23.58 8.41 -34.20
CA PRO A 277 -22.75 7.61 -33.29
C PRO A 277 -22.70 8.15 -31.86
N HIS A 278 -23.14 9.39 -31.62
CA HIS A 278 -22.97 10.08 -30.33
C HIS A 278 -24.16 9.93 -29.38
N LEU A 279 -25.26 9.33 -29.84
CA LEU A 279 -26.49 9.16 -29.04
C LEU A 279 -26.68 7.70 -28.64
N THR A 280 -27.07 7.50 -27.38
CA THR A 280 -27.43 6.19 -26.84
C THR A 280 -28.79 5.74 -27.38
N VAL A 281 -29.07 4.43 -27.34
CA VAL A 281 -30.40 3.90 -27.73
C VAL A 281 -31.52 4.53 -26.92
N GLN A 282 -31.30 4.75 -25.63
CA GLN A 282 -32.28 5.38 -24.75
C GLN A 282 -32.63 6.79 -25.22
N GLN A 283 -31.61 7.62 -25.51
CA GLN A 283 -31.82 8.97 -26.04
C GLN A 283 -32.55 8.95 -27.38
N LYS A 284 -32.23 7.99 -28.27
CA LYS A 284 -32.95 7.84 -29.55
C LYS A 284 -34.43 7.52 -29.34
N LYS A 285 -34.77 6.69 -28.35
CA LYS A 285 -36.17 6.40 -27.97
C LYS A 285 -36.86 7.65 -27.42
N GLU A 286 -36.22 8.35 -26.49
CA GLU A 286 -36.74 9.62 -25.93
C GLU A 286 -37.01 10.67 -27.02
N HIS A 287 -36.14 10.76 -28.03
CA HIS A 287 -36.36 11.64 -29.17
C HIS A 287 -37.62 11.29 -29.95
N VAL A 288 -37.87 10.00 -30.20
CA VAL A 288 -39.10 9.56 -30.88
C VAL A 288 -40.32 9.80 -30.01
N ASP A 289 -40.22 9.54 -28.70
CA ASP A 289 -41.31 9.74 -27.75
C ASP A 289 -41.70 11.21 -27.63
N TRP A 290 -40.72 12.11 -27.67
CA TRP A 290 -40.98 13.54 -27.74
C TRP A 290 -41.83 13.93 -28.96
N PHE A 291 -41.60 13.31 -30.13
CA PHE A 291 -42.43 13.54 -31.31
C PHE A 291 -43.86 13.02 -31.11
N ARG A 292 -44.05 11.90 -30.41
CA ARG A 292 -45.39 11.39 -30.09
C ARG A 292 -46.18 12.44 -29.32
N ASP A 293 -45.62 12.90 -28.20
CA ASP A 293 -46.24 13.93 -27.36
C ASP A 293 -46.49 15.24 -28.13
N TYR A 294 -45.56 15.61 -29.01
CA TYR A 294 -45.67 16.82 -29.81
C TYR A 294 -46.84 16.75 -30.80
N PHE A 295 -46.97 15.64 -31.53
CA PHE A 295 -48.07 15.47 -32.47
C PHE A 295 -49.41 15.34 -31.74
N GLU A 296 -49.44 14.70 -30.58
CA GLU A 296 -50.64 14.63 -29.74
C GLU A 296 -51.14 16.01 -29.32
N LYS A 297 -50.23 16.89 -28.87
CA LYS A 297 -50.56 18.27 -28.48
C LYS A 297 -51.00 19.14 -29.66
N LYS A 298 -50.60 18.80 -30.89
CA LYS A 298 -50.86 19.60 -32.10
C LYS A 298 -51.83 18.94 -33.09
N LYS A 299 -52.60 17.95 -32.65
CA LYS A 299 -53.61 17.26 -33.49
C LYS A 299 -54.56 18.24 -34.17
N GLU A 300 -55.06 19.23 -33.43
CA GLU A 300 -55.98 20.26 -33.96
C GLU A 300 -55.41 21.00 -35.17
N LEU A 301 -54.14 21.42 -35.10
CA LEU A 301 -53.46 22.13 -36.20
C LEU A 301 -53.21 21.23 -37.42
N ILE A 302 -53.01 19.93 -37.20
CA ILE A 302 -52.80 18.96 -38.27
C ILE A 302 -54.12 18.71 -39.00
N ASP A 303 -55.22 18.58 -38.25
CA ASP A 303 -56.55 18.42 -38.81
C ASP A 303 -56.98 19.67 -39.59
N GLU A 304 -56.69 20.88 -39.08
CA GLU A 304 -56.88 22.12 -39.83
C GLU A 304 -56.08 22.16 -41.13
N ALA A 305 -54.82 21.70 -41.13
CA ALA A 305 -53.97 21.71 -42.31
C ALA A 305 -54.36 20.64 -43.35
N LEU A 306 -54.99 19.54 -42.94
CA LEU A 306 -55.51 18.50 -43.83
C LEU A 306 -56.86 18.84 -44.44
N ASN A 307 -57.69 19.62 -43.73
CA ASN A 307 -59.01 20.05 -44.18
C ASN A 307 -59.00 21.32 -45.04
N ARG A 308 -57.81 21.84 -45.35
CA ARG A 308 -57.59 23.07 -46.12
C ARG A 308 -57.13 22.78 -47.54
#